data_AF-A0A962SWR1-F1
#
_entry.id   AF-A0A962SWR1-F1
#
_cell.length_a   1.000
_cell.length_b   1.000
_cell.length_c   1.000
_cell.angle_alpha   90.00
_cell.angle_beta   90.00
_cell.angle_gamma   90.00
#
_symmetry.space_group_name_H-M   'P 1'
#
loop_
_entity.id
_entity.type
_entity.pdbx_description
1 polymer ?
#
loop_
_entity_poly.entity_id
_entity_poly.type
_entity_poly.pdbx_seq_one_letter_code
_entity_poly.pdbx_strand_id
1 'polypeptide(L)'
;VRTHDFVDKVLGKVNPYGVYDPVANVGWVSVGVDHDTAEFAVETLRRWWEKMGRLRYPAATEVLVTADGGGSNGSRVRLWKVALQRLANATGLRITVCHFPPGTSKWNKIEHRMFSHISMNWRGKPLVSHEVIVNLIASTTTQTGLKIEVEMDHNLYPKGLRVPDEELEKINMQKADFHGEWNYTIRPST
;
A
#
# COMPACT_ATOMS: atom_id res chain seq x y z
N VAL A 1 -18.66 -5.79 -4.59
CA VAL A 1 -17.98 -6.78 -3.72
C VAL A 1 -17.18 -5.98 -2.71
N ARG A 2 -17.43 -6.11 -1.40
CA ARG A 2 -16.64 -5.42 -0.37
C ARG A 2 -15.35 -6.22 -0.16
N THR A 3 -14.27 -5.65 -0.63
CA THR A 3 -12.94 -6.23 -0.81
C THR A 3 -12.05 -5.84 0.39
N HIS A 4 -11.41 -6.83 1.01
CA HIS A 4 -10.21 -6.73 1.87
C HIS A 4 -10.34 -6.61 3.40
N ASP A 5 -11.53 -6.47 3.99
CA ASP A 5 -11.68 -6.48 5.46
C ASP A 5 -12.13 -7.86 5.96
N PHE A 6 -11.25 -8.62 6.62
CA PHE A 6 -11.60 -9.90 7.22
C PHE A 6 -11.90 -9.70 8.71
N VAL A 7 -13.19 -9.79 9.05
CA VAL A 7 -13.67 -9.71 10.44
C VAL A 7 -13.87 -11.13 10.95
N ASP A 8 -12.94 -11.62 11.75
CA ASP A 8 -13.13 -12.84 12.53
C ASP A 8 -13.51 -12.47 13.98
N LYS A 9 -14.52 -13.14 14.54
CA LYS A 9 -15.04 -12.84 15.89
C LYS A 9 -14.03 -13.16 17.01
N VAL A 10 -13.02 -13.97 16.74
CA VAL A 10 -11.99 -14.43 17.68
C VAL A 10 -10.65 -13.73 17.44
N LEU A 11 -10.29 -13.46 16.18
CA LEU A 11 -8.97 -12.90 15.82
C LEU A 11 -8.94 -11.37 15.63
N GLY A 12 -10.08 -10.71 15.72
CA GLY A 12 -10.21 -9.29 15.40
C GLY A 12 -10.20 -9.02 13.90
N LYS A 13 -10.12 -7.74 13.53
CA LYS A 13 -10.10 -7.30 12.13
C LYS A 13 -8.68 -7.41 11.59
N VAL A 14 -8.48 -8.19 10.53
CA VAL A 14 -7.19 -8.32 9.84
C VAL A 14 -7.28 -7.68 8.45
N ASN A 15 -6.39 -6.72 8.18
CA ASN A 15 -6.39 -5.92 6.96
C ASN A 15 -5.07 -6.15 6.19
N PRO A 16 -5.06 -7.03 5.16
CA PRO A 16 -3.92 -7.14 4.27
C PRO A 16 -3.84 -5.92 3.35
N TYR A 17 -2.69 -5.25 3.33
CA TYR A 17 -2.38 -4.15 2.41
C TYR A 17 -1.12 -4.48 1.63
N GLY A 18 -1.12 -4.21 0.32
CA GLY A 18 -0.12 -4.77 -0.59
C GLY A 18 0.63 -3.74 -1.44
N VAL A 19 1.89 -4.04 -1.73
CA VAL A 19 2.67 -3.43 -2.81
C VAL A 19 3.07 -4.52 -3.78
N TYR A 20 2.82 -4.33 -5.07
CA TYR A 20 3.24 -5.26 -6.11
C TYR A 20 4.19 -4.57 -7.09
N ASP A 21 5.38 -5.15 -7.23
CA ASP A 21 6.39 -4.74 -8.20
C ASP A 21 6.20 -5.56 -9.49
N PRO A 22 5.67 -4.94 -10.56
CA PRO A 22 5.42 -5.65 -11.81
C PRO A 22 6.69 -5.97 -12.60
N VAL A 23 7.82 -5.29 -12.32
CA VAL A 23 9.09 -5.52 -13.02
C VAL A 23 9.75 -6.79 -12.48
N ALA A 24 9.82 -6.90 -11.15
CA ALA A 24 10.42 -8.06 -10.49
C ALA A 24 9.43 -9.22 -10.29
N ASN A 25 8.14 -9.00 -10.53
CA ASN A 25 7.05 -9.94 -10.22
C ASN A 25 7.08 -10.41 -8.75
N VAL A 26 7.25 -9.46 -7.84
CA VAL A 26 7.26 -9.72 -6.39
C VAL A 26 6.24 -8.85 -5.67
N GLY A 27 5.66 -9.38 -4.60
CA GLY A 27 4.71 -8.70 -3.74
C GLY A 27 5.24 -8.53 -2.33
N TRP A 28 4.85 -7.44 -1.69
CA TRP A 28 4.90 -7.26 -0.24
C TRP A 28 3.47 -7.13 0.28
N VAL A 29 3.17 -7.76 1.41
CA VAL A 29 1.90 -7.58 2.13
C VAL A 29 2.17 -7.27 3.59
N SER A 30 1.67 -6.13 4.06
CA SER A 30 1.55 -5.85 5.49
C SER A 30 0.19 -6.35 5.98
N VAL A 31 0.18 -7.13 7.05
CA VAL A 31 -1.05 -7.66 7.66
C VAL A 31 -1.34 -6.86 8.93
N GLY A 32 -2.18 -5.83 8.80
CA GLY A 32 -2.54 -4.94 9.89
C GLY A 32 -3.58 -5.54 10.83
N VAL A 33 -3.39 -5.31 12.13
CA VAL A 33 -4.38 -5.68 13.19
C VAL A 33 -5.21 -4.49 13.67
N ASP A 34 -4.94 -3.29 13.16
CA ASP A 34 -5.70 -2.07 13.42
C ASP A 34 -6.34 -1.55 12.11
N HIS A 35 -6.88 -0.34 12.12
CA HIS A 35 -7.64 0.24 11.03
C HIS A 35 -6.83 0.46 9.73
N ASP A 36 -7.48 0.20 8.58
CA ASP A 36 -6.99 0.65 7.27
C ASP A 36 -7.06 2.18 7.16
N THR A 37 -5.93 2.82 7.44
CA THR A 37 -5.74 4.28 7.36
C THR A 37 -4.67 4.64 6.35
N ALA A 38 -4.60 5.92 5.99
CA ALA A 38 -3.56 6.43 5.12
C ALA A 38 -2.13 6.18 5.67
N GLU A 39 -1.94 6.24 6.98
CA GLU A 39 -0.65 5.94 7.60
C GLU A 39 -0.30 4.45 7.48
N PHE A 40 -1.29 3.54 7.57
CA PHE A 40 -1.07 2.12 7.35
C PHE A 40 -0.70 1.82 5.88
N ALA A 41 -1.36 2.48 4.93
CA ALA A 41 -1.03 2.36 3.51
C ALA A 41 0.41 2.83 3.21
N VAL A 42 0.83 3.97 3.78
CA VAL A 42 2.20 4.47 3.61
C VAL A 42 3.23 3.64 4.37
N GLU A 43 2.89 3.12 5.55
CA GLU A 43 3.75 2.20 6.29
C GLU A 43 4.01 0.93 5.46
N THR A 44 2.98 0.41 4.79
CA THR A 44 3.13 -0.74 3.88
C THR A 44 4.13 -0.43 2.77
N LEU A 45 4.07 0.78 2.19
CA LEU A 45 5.05 1.23 1.19
C LEU A 45 6.46 1.36 1.79
N ARG A 46 6.58 1.88 3.02
CA ARG A 46 7.86 2.01 3.74
C ARG A 46 8.50 0.64 3.97
N ARG A 47 7.74 -0.32 4.50
CA ARG A 47 8.22 -1.69 4.77
C ARG A 47 8.66 -2.39 3.50
N TRP A 48 7.87 -2.31 2.43
CA TRP A 48 8.30 -2.80 1.11
C TRP A 48 9.63 -2.18 0.68
N TRP A 49 9.77 -0.86 0.79
CA TRP A 49 11.01 -0.17 0.40
C TRP A 49 12.21 -0.64 1.23
N GLU A 50 12.07 -0.70 2.55
CA GLU A 50 13.17 -1.07 3.46
C GLU A 50 13.61 -2.52 3.30
N LYS A 51 12.66 -3.44 3.14
CA LYS A 51 12.91 -4.89 3.10
C LYS A 51 13.24 -5.40 1.70
N MET A 52 12.62 -4.83 0.68
CA MET A 52 12.71 -5.33 -0.69
C MET A 52 13.22 -4.27 -1.66
N GLY A 53 12.60 -3.08 -1.70
CA GLY A 53 12.80 -2.08 -2.74
C GLY A 53 14.23 -1.53 -2.80
N ARG A 54 14.77 -1.07 -1.67
CA ARG A 54 16.08 -0.42 -1.57
C ARG A 54 17.23 -1.36 -1.95
N LEU A 55 17.14 -2.64 -1.58
CA LEU A 55 18.15 -3.64 -1.93
C LEU A 55 18.16 -3.94 -3.43
N ARG A 56 16.98 -3.93 -4.06
CA ARG A 56 16.81 -4.24 -5.48
C ARG A 56 17.10 -3.04 -6.39
N TYR A 57 16.77 -1.83 -5.91
CA TYR A 57 16.94 -0.59 -6.65
C TYR A 57 17.83 0.40 -5.87
N PRO A 58 19.12 0.07 -5.64
CA PRO A 58 19.99 0.87 -4.77
C PRO A 58 20.29 2.28 -5.30
N ALA A 59 20.15 2.50 -6.61
CA ALA A 59 20.35 3.79 -7.26
C ALA A 59 19.04 4.56 -7.51
N ALA A 60 17.89 4.04 -7.07
CA ALA A 60 16.62 4.72 -7.29
C ALA A 60 16.57 6.03 -6.49
N THR A 61 16.20 7.11 -7.19
CA THR A 61 15.95 8.44 -6.60
C THR A 61 14.47 8.77 -6.57
N GLU A 62 13.64 7.90 -7.16
CA GLU A 62 12.20 8.07 -7.26
C GLU A 62 11.46 6.73 -7.29
N VAL A 63 10.21 6.76 -6.85
CA VAL A 63 9.27 5.63 -6.89
C VAL A 63 7.97 6.11 -7.52
N LEU A 64 7.48 5.33 -8.49
CA LEU A 64 6.15 5.50 -9.08
C LEU A 64 5.16 4.57 -8.37
N VAL A 65 4.16 5.16 -7.74
CA VAL A 65 3.05 4.48 -7.08
C VAL A 65 1.82 4.60 -7.97
N THR A 66 1.35 3.47 -8.51
CA THR A 66 0.04 3.40 -9.16
C THR A 66 -0.98 2.91 -8.14
N ALA A 67 -1.98 3.73 -7.83
CA ALA A 67 -2.94 3.46 -6.77
C ALA A 67 -4.38 3.67 -7.24
N ASP A 68 -5.31 2.99 -6.59
CA ASP A 68 -6.72 3.31 -6.74
C ASP A 68 -7.01 4.69 -6.12
N GLY A 69 -8.09 5.35 -6.55
CA GLY A 69 -8.42 6.71 -6.10
C GLY A 69 -9.19 6.81 -4.78
N GLY A 70 -9.46 5.69 -4.08
CA GLY A 70 -10.36 5.63 -2.92
C GLY A 70 -9.76 4.96 -1.68
N GLY A 71 -10.47 5.02 -0.56
CA GLY A 71 -9.99 4.40 0.70
C GLY A 71 -8.81 5.16 1.33
N SER A 72 -7.90 4.42 1.97
CA SER A 72 -6.75 4.96 2.72
C SER A 72 -5.73 5.69 1.86
N ASN A 73 -5.55 5.29 0.60
CA ASN A 73 -4.64 5.93 -0.35
C ASN A 73 -5.35 6.91 -1.29
N GLY A 74 -6.59 7.33 -1.00
CA GLY A 74 -7.36 8.15 -1.93
C GLY A 74 -6.73 9.52 -2.23
N SER A 75 -6.89 10.02 -3.46
CA SER A 75 -6.26 11.26 -3.93
C SER A 75 -6.70 12.53 -3.18
N ARG A 76 -7.88 12.49 -2.56
CA ARG A 76 -8.45 13.56 -1.71
C ARG A 76 -8.06 13.44 -0.24
N VAL A 77 -7.44 12.34 0.16
CA VAL A 77 -7.08 12.09 1.57
C VAL A 77 -5.85 12.92 1.91
N ARG A 78 -6.03 13.90 2.82
CA ARG A 78 -4.93 14.77 3.26
C ARG A 78 -3.83 13.99 4.00
N LEU A 79 -4.25 13.07 4.87
CA LEU A 79 -3.31 12.25 5.65
C LEU A 79 -2.43 11.37 4.77
N TRP A 80 -2.92 10.91 3.62
CA TRP A 80 -2.13 10.18 2.63
C TRP A 80 -0.98 11.02 2.11
N LYS A 81 -1.23 12.28 1.76
CA LYS A 81 -0.19 13.19 1.27
C LYS A 81 0.81 13.54 2.37
N VAL A 82 0.36 13.79 3.60
CA VAL A 82 1.24 14.06 4.74
C VAL A 82 2.13 12.85 5.05
N ALA A 83 1.56 11.65 5.10
CA ALA A 83 2.31 10.44 5.35
C ALA A 83 3.34 10.18 4.24
N LEU A 84 2.96 10.38 2.97
CA LEU A 84 3.90 10.30 1.84
C LEU A 84 5.03 11.34 1.94
N GLN A 85 4.74 12.56 2.39
CA GLN A 85 5.79 13.56 2.64
C GLN A 85 6.79 13.09 3.70
N ARG A 86 6.30 12.52 4.80
CA ARG A 86 7.16 11.95 5.85
C ARG A 86 8.03 10.82 5.29
N LEU A 87 7.45 9.95 4.46
CA LEU A 87 8.19 8.88 3.80
C LEU A 87 9.24 9.40 2.80
N ALA A 88 8.89 10.40 1.98
CA ALA A 88 9.81 11.04 1.04
C ALA A 88 11.00 11.67 1.79
N ASN A 89 10.73 12.37 2.90
CA ASN A 89 11.78 12.95 3.74
C ASN A 89 12.69 11.88 4.36
N ALA A 90 12.11 10.80 4.89
CA ALA A 90 12.88 9.74 5.54
C ALA A 90 13.75 8.93 4.56
N THR A 91 13.29 8.75 3.31
CA THR A 91 13.97 7.92 2.31
C THR A 91 14.82 8.72 1.33
N GLY A 92 14.60 10.03 1.23
CA GLY A 92 15.18 10.87 0.17
C GLY A 92 14.59 10.61 -1.22
N LEU A 93 13.55 9.77 -1.34
CA LEU A 93 12.92 9.45 -2.62
C LEU A 93 11.91 10.52 -3.03
N ARG A 94 11.86 10.81 -4.32
CA ARG A 94 10.68 11.44 -4.92
C ARG A 94 9.59 10.39 -5.11
N ILE A 95 8.40 10.64 -4.60
CA ILE A 95 7.28 9.70 -4.72
C ILE A 95 6.27 10.29 -5.70
N THR A 96 6.17 9.69 -6.88
CA THR A 96 5.15 10.04 -7.87
C THR A 96 3.95 9.14 -7.67
N VAL A 97 2.76 9.71 -7.50
CA VAL A 97 1.51 8.97 -7.37
C VAL A 97 0.66 9.22 -8.61
N CYS A 98 0.29 8.12 -9.26
CA CYS A 98 -0.66 8.10 -10.37
C CYS A 98 -1.90 7.33 -9.96
N HIS A 99 -3.03 8.03 -9.86
CA HIS A 99 -4.29 7.38 -9.52
C HIS A 99 -5.00 6.87 -10.77
N PHE A 100 -5.59 5.68 -10.66
CA PHE A 100 -6.55 5.19 -11.65
C PHE A 100 -7.83 6.05 -11.61
N PRO A 101 -8.44 6.38 -12.75
CA PRO A 101 -9.73 7.08 -12.78
C PRO A 101 -10.83 6.36 -11.96
N PRO A 102 -11.84 7.08 -11.46
CA PRO A 102 -12.95 6.46 -10.74
C PRO A 102 -13.59 5.31 -11.53
N GLY A 103 -13.86 4.18 -10.86
CA GLY A 103 -14.45 2.99 -11.48
C GLY A 103 -13.49 2.13 -12.32
N THR A 104 -12.18 2.43 -12.28
CA THR A 104 -11.17 1.73 -13.09
C THR A 104 -10.19 0.87 -12.28
N SER A 105 -10.49 0.57 -11.00
CA SER A 105 -9.67 -0.31 -10.14
C SER A 105 -9.40 -1.69 -10.75
N LYS A 106 -10.29 -2.18 -11.62
CA LYS A 106 -10.07 -3.41 -12.40
C LYS A 106 -8.83 -3.36 -13.31
N TRP A 107 -8.20 -2.21 -13.52
CA TRP A 107 -6.97 -2.10 -14.30
C TRP A 107 -5.72 -2.07 -13.41
N ASN A 108 -5.90 -2.00 -12.10
CA ASN A 108 -4.80 -2.10 -11.16
C ASN A 108 -4.22 -3.52 -11.20
N LYS A 109 -2.95 -3.63 -11.58
CA LYS A 109 -2.29 -4.92 -11.81
C LYS A 109 -2.21 -5.76 -10.55
N ILE A 110 -2.11 -5.13 -9.37
CA ILE A 110 -2.00 -5.84 -8.09
C ILE A 110 -3.21 -6.74 -7.84
N GLU A 111 -4.40 -6.29 -8.22
CA GLU A 111 -5.66 -7.05 -8.06
C GLU A 111 -5.61 -8.37 -8.83
N HIS A 112 -5.11 -8.33 -10.07
CA HIS A 112 -5.09 -9.49 -10.96
C HIS A 112 -3.85 -10.36 -10.82
N ARG A 113 -2.71 -9.75 -10.51
CA ARG A 113 -1.40 -10.42 -10.51
C ARG A 113 -0.97 -10.87 -9.13
N MET A 114 -1.54 -10.33 -8.07
CA MET A 114 -1.19 -10.67 -6.69
C MET A 114 -2.41 -11.08 -5.88
N PHE A 115 -3.37 -10.19 -5.65
CA PHE A 115 -4.51 -10.46 -4.76
C PHE A 115 -5.47 -11.53 -5.28
N SER A 116 -5.65 -11.66 -6.59
CA SER A 116 -6.40 -12.79 -7.18
C SER A 116 -5.77 -14.13 -6.82
N HIS A 117 -4.44 -14.25 -6.88
CA HIS A 117 -3.73 -15.47 -6.51
C HIS A 117 -3.76 -15.75 -5.01
N ILE A 118 -3.63 -14.71 -4.18
CA ILE A 118 -3.81 -14.84 -2.73
C ILE A 118 -5.21 -15.38 -2.42
N SER A 119 -6.25 -14.77 -3.02
CA SER A 119 -7.65 -15.18 -2.84
C SER A 119 -7.91 -16.62 -3.31
N MET A 120 -7.28 -17.05 -4.40
CA MET A 120 -7.34 -18.45 -4.87
C MET A 120 -6.64 -19.40 -3.90
N ASN A 121 -5.46 -19.04 -3.39
CA ASN A 121 -4.73 -19.87 -2.43
C ASN A 121 -5.48 -20.04 -1.10
N TRP A 122 -6.27 -19.05 -0.71
CA TRP A 122 -7.10 -19.06 0.49
C TRP A 122 -8.38 -19.88 0.37
N ARG A 123 -8.85 -20.14 -0.86
CA ARG A 123 -10.17 -20.74 -1.10
C ARG A 123 -10.30 -22.09 -0.39
N GLY A 124 -11.26 -22.20 0.51
CA GLY A 124 -11.56 -23.42 1.26
C GLY A 124 -10.61 -23.71 2.43
N LYS A 125 -9.72 -22.77 2.80
CA LYS A 125 -8.83 -22.90 3.95
C LYS A 125 -9.35 -22.07 5.13
N PRO A 126 -9.43 -22.64 6.34
CA PRO A 126 -9.95 -21.92 7.49
C PRO A 126 -8.90 -20.92 8.01
N LEU A 127 -9.29 -19.65 8.14
CA LEU A 127 -8.44 -18.56 8.62
C LEU A 127 -8.44 -18.53 10.16
N VAL A 128 -7.83 -19.56 10.78
CA VAL A 128 -7.95 -19.81 12.23
C VAL A 128 -6.97 -19.05 13.11
N SER A 129 -5.95 -18.40 12.53
CA SER A 129 -5.02 -17.53 13.27
C SER A 129 -4.34 -16.50 12.36
N HIS A 130 -3.77 -15.44 12.95
CA HIS A 130 -2.92 -14.49 12.23
C HIS A 130 -1.75 -15.18 11.53
N GLU A 131 -1.11 -16.15 12.20
CA GLU A 131 -0.04 -16.96 11.62
C GLU A 131 -0.52 -17.74 10.39
N VAL A 132 -1.73 -18.32 10.43
CA VAL A 132 -2.30 -19.00 9.26
C VAL A 132 -2.53 -18.01 8.13
N ILE A 133 -3.06 -16.81 8.39
CA ILE A 133 -3.24 -15.77 7.36
C ILE A 133 -1.89 -15.42 6.71
N VAL A 134 -0.87 -15.12 7.53
CA VAL A 134 0.49 -14.80 7.06
C VAL A 134 1.04 -15.95 6.23
N ASN A 135 1.00 -17.18 6.74
CA ASN A 135 1.51 -18.36 6.03
C ASN A 135 0.78 -18.62 4.70
N LEU A 136 -0.53 -18.36 4.65
CA LEU A 136 -1.31 -18.49 3.42
C LEU A 136 -0.99 -17.39 2.40
N ILE A 137 -0.71 -16.17 2.84
CA ILE A 137 -0.23 -15.12 1.93
C ILE A 137 1.17 -15.48 1.42
N ALA A 138 2.11 -15.79 2.33
CA ALA A 138 3.50 -16.09 2.03
C ALA A 138 3.66 -17.26 1.04
N SER A 139 2.83 -18.30 1.20
CA SER A 139 2.86 -19.49 0.34
C SER A 139 2.26 -19.27 -1.04
N THR A 140 1.72 -18.09 -1.33
CA THR A 140 1.14 -17.80 -2.65
C THR A 140 2.26 -17.64 -3.68
N THR A 141 2.27 -18.55 -4.66
CA THR A 141 3.17 -18.49 -5.81
C THR A 141 2.43 -18.84 -7.09
N THR A 142 3.01 -18.48 -8.24
CA THR A 142 2.44 -18.76 -9.57
C THR A 142 3.46 -19.46 -10.45
N GLN A 143 2.99 -20.10 -11.53
CA GLN A 143 3.87 -20.69 -12.54
C GLN A 143 4.82 -19.66 -13.18
N THR A 144 4.42 -18.38 -13.20
CA THR A 144 5.24 -17.27 -13.69
C THR A 144 6.22 -16.73 -12.64
N GLY A 145 6.35 -17.40 -11.49
CA GLY A 145 7.34 -17.09 -10.47
C GLY A 145 6.97 -15.96 -9.50
N LEU A 146 5.68 -15.66 -9.30
CA LEU A 146 5.28 -14.68 -8.26
C LEU A 146 5.81 -15.13 -6.89
N LYS A 147 6.46 -14.20 -6.19
CA LYS A 147 6.89 -14.36 -4.80
C LYS A 147 6.27 -13.26 -3.95
N ILE A 148 5.76 -13.62 -2.77
CA ILE A 148 5.15 -12.68 -1.85
C ILE A 148 5.87 -12.77 -0.51
N GLU A 149 6.42 -11.64 -0.06
CA GLU A 149 6.85 -11.46 1.32
C GLU A 149 5.73 -10.82 2.12
N VAL A 150 5.58 -11.24 3.37
CA VAL A 150 4.48 -10.81 4.22
C VAL A 150 4.95 -10.66 5.66
N GLU A 151 4.48 -9.62 6.33
CA GLU A 151 4.79 -9.37 7.73
C GLU A 151 3.55 -8.83 8.45
N MET A 152 3.42 -9.19 9.73
CA MET A 152 2.42 -8.59 10.61
C MET A 152 2.78 -7.13 10.92
N ASP A 153 1.76 -6.28 10.90
CA ASP A 153 1.87 -4.90 11.34
C ASP A 153 1.03 -4.69 12.61
N HIS A 154 1.74 -4.61 13.74
CA HIS A 154 1.16 -4.40 15.07
C HIS A 154 1.08 -2.92 15.46
N ASN A 155 1.43 -2.00 14.55
CA ASN A 155 1.31 -0.57 14.80
C ASN A 155 -0.16 -0.16 14.96
N LEU A 156 -0.36 0.95 15.68
CA LEU A 156 -1.69 1.55 15.87
C LEU A 156 -1.91 2.66 14.85
N TYR A 157 -3.11 2.66 14.28
CA TYR A 157 -3.60 3.52 13.21
C TYR A 157 -4.96 4.10 13.59
N PRO A 158 -5.00 5.10 14.50
CA PRO A 158 -6.25 5.67 14.96
C PRO A 158 -7.02 6.34 13.80
N LYS A 159 -8.33 6.10 13.78
CA LYS A 159 -9.23 6.78 12.83
C LYS A 159 -9.51 8.22 13.24
N GLY A 160 -9.91 9.03 12.26
CA GLY A 160 -10.42 10.38 12.50
C GLY A 160 -9.35 11.45 12.74
N LEU A 161 -8.07 11.12 12.48
CA LEU A 161 -7.00 12.11 12.46
C LEU A 161 -7.32 13.22 11.44
N ARG A 162 -7.40 14.45 11.95
CA ARG A 162 -7.63 15.63 11.12
C ARG A 162 -6.28 16.26 10.75
N VAL A 163 -6.09 16.50 9.47
CA VAL A 163 -4.92 17.22 8.95
C VAL A 163 -5.32 18.69 8.76
N PRO A 164 -4.76 19.62 9.57
CA PRO A 164 -5.01 21.05 9.42
C PRO A 164 -4.39 21.57 8.11
N ASP A 165 -4.87 22.72 7.65
CA ASP A 165 -4.39 23.33 6.40
C ASP A 165 -2.88 23.63 6.46
N GLU A 166 -2.38 24.09 7.62
CA GLU A 166 -0.95 24.36 7.85
C GLU A 166 -0.04 23.15 7.63
N GLU A 167 -0.51 21.93 7.92
CA GLU A 167 0.27 20.72 7.62
C GLU A 167 0.26 20.39 6.14
N LEU A 168 -0.86 20.65 5.46
CA LEU A 168 -1.00 20.40 4.04
C LEU A 168 -0.15 21.37 3.20
N GLU A 169 0.00 22.61 3.65
CA GLU A 169 0.83 23.64 3.01
C GLU A 169 2.33 23.31 3.07
N LYS A 170 2.77 22.52 4.06
CA LYS A 170 4.17 22.10 4.21
C LYS A 170 4.58 20.99 3.22
N ILE A 171 3.63 20.42 2.49
CA ILE A 171 3.90 19.34 1.56
C ILE A 171 4.57 19.90 0.30
N ASN A 172 5.77 19.43 -0.01
CA ASN A 172 6.50 19.72 -1.24
C ASN A 172 5.94 18.88 -2.40
N MET A 173 4.73 19.25 -2.83
CA MET A 173 3.97 18.53 -3.85
C MET A 173 3.93 19.31 -5.16
N GLN A 174 4.38 18.67 -6.23
CA GLN A 174 4.21 19.14 -7.60
C GLN A 174 3.06 18.36 -8.25
N LYS A 175 2.02 19.06 -8.70
CA LYS A 175 0.93 18.44 -9.47
C LYS A 175 1.44 18.04 -10.86
N ALA A 176 0.91 16.95 -11.41
CA ALA A 176 1.19 16.54 -12.79
C ALA A 176 0.43 17.43 -13.79
N ASP A 177 0.97 17.59 -14.99
CA ASP A 177 0.32 18.35 -16.07
C ASP A 177 -0.99 17.66 -16.53
N PHE A 178 -0.99 16.31 -16.53
CA PHE A 178 -2.16 15.51 -16.84
C PHE A 178 -2.85 15.03 -15.56
N HIS A 179 -4.07 15.53 -15.36
CA HIS A 179 -4.89 15.26 -14.18
C HIS A 179 -4.21 15.56 -12.83
N GLY A 180 -3.62 16.76 -12.69
CA GLY A 180 -2.96 17.22 -11.47
C GLY A 180 -3.85 17.32 -10.22
N GLU A 181 -5.18 17.22 -10.38
CA GLU A 181 -6.13 17.11 -9.28
C GLU A 181 -5.99 15.81 -8.49
N TRP A 182 -5.50 14.74 -9.13
CA TRP A 182 -5.24 13.46 -8.47
C TRP A 182 -3.83 12.92 -8.71
N ASN A 183 -3.09 13.37 -9.72
CA ASN A 183 -1.73 12.90 -9.99
C ASN A 183 -0.71 13.94 -9.52
N TYR A 184 0.31 13.51 -8.79
CA TYR A 184 1.28 14.42 -8.20
C TYR A 184 2.58 13.71 -7.84
N THR A 185 3.64 14.49 -7.71
CA THR A 185 4.94 14.08 -7.17
C THR A 185 5.17 14.78 -5.84
N ILE A 186 5.44 14.01 -4.79
CA ILE A 186 5.93 14.53 -3.52
C ILE A 186 7.44 14.41 -3.51
N ARG A 187 8.11 15.54 -3.29
CA ARG A 187 9.57 15.63 -3.20
C ARG A 187 9.98 15.69 -1.73
N PRO A 188 11.18 15.23 -1.36
CA PRO A 188 11.71 15.48 -0.03
C PRO A 188 11.78 16.98 0.25
N SER A 189 11.37 17.38 1.45
CA SER A 189 11.58 18.72 2.02
C SER A 189 12.80 18.62 2.93
N THR A 190 13.99 18.73 2.34
CA THR A 190 15.24 18.93 3.08
C THR A 190 15.32 20.34 3.64
#